data_AF-A0A3M1IID8-F1
#
_entry.id   AF-A0A3M1IID8-F1
#
_cell.length_a   1.000
_cell.length_b   1.000
_cell.length_c   1.000
_cell.angle_alpha   90.00
_cell.angle_beta   90.00
_cell.angle_gamma   90.00
#
_symmetry.space_group_name_H-M   'P 1'
#
loop_
_entity.id
_entity.type
_entity.pdbx_description
1 polymer ?
#
loop_
_entity_poly.entity_id
_entity_poly.type
_entity_poly.pdbx_seq_one_letter_code
_entity_poly.pdbx_strand_id
1 'polypeptide(L)'
;MAKQSTAKKKSNKVTPLMRQYFQVKAKHPQAILLFRVGDFYETFGEDAVRTAQVLGIVLTSRNNGGSDIELAGFPYHALDTYLPRLIRAGLRVAVCEQLEKPSKEKKIVKRGVTEIVTPGLAVDDKLLDHKTNNFLASLHHGRRDQMGLALLDISTGEFLVSEGSQEYIDKLLQSFAPSEVILAKDKLKAFQARFGDRFYTFKLDEWVYTTDYTREKLLQQFEVQSLKGFGVEELELAQVAAGAILHYLETTENKNLRHLTRISRLQPNRYVWLDRFTIRNLE
;
A
#
# COMPACT_ATOMS: atom_id res chain seq x y z
N MET A 1 -42.53 37.34 -33.29
CA MET A 1 -41.28 36.63 -33.66
C MET A 1 -40.23 36.87 -32.58
N ALA A 2 -40.18 35.99 -31.58
CA ALA A 2 -39.24 36.09 -30.47
C ALA A 2 -38.13 35.03 -30.62
N LYS A 3 -36.88 35.50 -30.53
CA LYS A 3 -35.64 34.75 -30.64
C LYS A 3 -35.57 33.66 -29.56
N GLN A 4 -35.50 32.39 -29.95
CA GLN A 4 -35.01 31.34 -29.07
C GLN A 4 -33.47 31.33 -29.11
N SER A 5 -32.85 31.84 -28.04
CA SER A 5 -31.43 31.67 -27.78
C SER A 5 -31.17 30.21 -27.43
N THR A 6 -30.49 29.50 -28.33
CA THR A 6 -29.94 28.18 -28.06
C THR A 6 -28.79 28.30 -27.08
N ALA A 7 -29.04 27.95 -25.81
CA ALA A 7 -28.00 27.78 -24.81
C ALA A 7 -27.09 26.62 -25.25
N LYS A 8 -25.91 26.94 -25.79
CA LYS A 8 -24.83 25.97 -26.03
C LYS A 8 -24.47 25.29 -24.71
N LYS A 9 -24.77 23.98 -24.58
CA LYS A 9 -24.15 23.11 -23.56
C LYS A 9 -22.63 23.26 -23.68
N LYS A 10 -21.99 23.95 -22.73
CA LYS A 10 -20.53 23.99 -22.62
C LYS A 10 -20.06 22.58 -22.27
N SER A 11 -19.36 21.92 -23.20
CA SER A 11 -18.59 20.73 -22.86
C SER A 11 -17.49 21.14 -21.88
N ASN A 12 -17.49 20.56 -20.67
CA ASN A 12 -16.43 20.75 -19.68
C ASN A 12 -15.10 20.27 -20.27
N LYS A 13 -14.30 21.20 -20.80
CA LYS A 13 -12.98 20.90 -21.36
C LYS A 13 -11.99 20.79 -20.21
N VAL A 14 -11.86 19.57 -19.67
CA VAL A 14 -10.79 19.23 -18.71
C VAL A 14 -9.45 19.66 -19.28
N THR A 15 -8.66 20.38 -18.48
CA THR A 15 -7.35 20.87 -18.93
C THR A 15 -6.43 19.68 -19.26
N PRO A 16 -5.47 19.84 -20.18
CA PRO A 16 -4.54 18.76 -20.52
C PRO A 16 -3.76 18.21 -19.31
N LEU A 17 -3.42 19.06 -18.34
CA LEU A 17 -2.77 18.65 -17.08
C LEU A 17 -3.70 17.75 -16.25
N MET A 18 -4.96 18.15 -16.08
CA MET A 18 -5.93 17.36 -15.33
C MET A 18 -6.27 16.05 -16.04
N ARG A 19 -6.25 16.02 -17.39
CA ARG A 19 -6.38 14.77 -18.14
C ARG A 19 -5.24 13.81 -17.80
N GLN A 20 -4.00 14.28 -17.75
CA GLN A 20 -2.84 13.47 -17.37
C GLN A 20 -2.95 13.00 -15.91
N TYR A 21 -3.37 13.89 -14.99
CA TYR A 21 -3.62 13.54 -13.59
C TYR A 21 -4.63 12.40 -13.47
N PHE A 22 -5.82 12.52 -14.08
CA PHE A 22 -6.85 11.49 -13.99
C PHE A 22 -6.44 10.17 -14.64
N GLN A 23 -5.65 10.21 -15.72
CA GLN A 23 -5.08 9.01 -16.33
C GLN A 23 -4.13 8.26 -15.38
N VAL A 24 -3.31 8.99 -14.62
CA VAL A 24 -2.43 8.39 -13.61
C VAL A 24 -3.23 7.91 -12.39
N LYS A 25 -4.15 8.74 -11.89
CA LYS A 25 -5.01 8.41 -10.74
C LYS A 25 -5.89 7.18 -11.00
N ALA A 26 -6.38 6.99 -12.22
CA ALA A 26 -7.17 5.82 -12.60
C ALA A 26 -6.41 4.49 -12.43
N LYS A 27 -5.07 4.51 -12.51
CA LYS A 27 -4.22 3.34 -12.24
C LYS A 27 -3.99 3.10 -10.75
N HIS A 28 -4.11 4.14 -9.93
CA HIS A 28 -3.89 4.10 -8.48
C HIS A 28 -5.06 4.75 -7.72
N PRO A 29 -6.30 4.23 -7.88
CA PRO A 29 -7.49 4.91 -7.36
C PRO A 29 -7.51 5.02 -5.84
N GLN A 30 -6.85 4.09 -5.14
CA GLN A 30 -6.82 4.01 -3.67
C GLN A 30 -5.63 4.74 -3.03
N ALA A 31 -4.67 5.24 -3.83
CA ALA A 31 -3.49 5.94 -3.33
C ALA A 31 -3.67 7.45 -3.46
N ILE A 32 -3.20 8.24 -2.50
CA ILE A 32 -3.01 9.69 -2.68
C ILE A 32 -1.99 9.90 -3.78
N LEU A 33 -2.34 10.65 -4.83
CA LEU A 33 -1.43 10.92 -5.94
C LEU A 33 -0.72 12.27 -5.74
N LEU A 34 0.52 12.23 -5.24
CA LEU A 34 1.40 13.39 -5.21
C LEU A 34 1.88 13.68 -6.64
N PHE A 35 1.23 14.63 -7.30
CA PHE A 35 1.47 14.91 -8.72
C PHE A 35 2.41 16.10 -8.89
N ARG A 36 3.60 15.88 -9.43
CA ARG A 36 4.59 16.95 -9.57
C ARG A 36 4.20 17.99 -10.63
N VAL A 37 4.03 19.22 -10.20
CA VAL A 37 3.72 20.38 -11.04
C VAL A 37 4.75 21.48 -10.77
N GLY A 38 5.81 21.50 -11.59
CA GLY A 38 6.92 22.42 -11.38
C GLY A 38 7.63 22.09 -10.06
N ASP A 39 7.68 23.08 -9.17
CA ASP A 39 8.34 22.99 -7.87
C ASP A 39 7.41 22.53 -6.73
N PHE A 40 6.22 22.00 -7.05
CA PHE A 40 5.26 21.53 -6.06
C PHE A 40 4.82 20.08 -6.35
N TYR A 41 4.51 19.34 -5.29
CA TYR A 41 3.58 18.23 -5.38
C TYR A 41 2.17 18.74 -5.11
N GLU A 42 1.26 18.52 -6.05
CA GLU A 42 -0.14 18.87 -5.95
C GLU A 42 -1.00 17.60 -5.87
N THR A 43 -2.03 17.62 -5.02
CA THR A 43 -3.11 16.65 -4.97
C THR A 43 -4.41 17.34 -5.34
N PHE A 44 -5.38 16.58 -5.86
CA PHE A 44 -6.64 17.16 -6.35
C PHE A 44 -7.88 16.39 -5.87
N GLY A 45 -9.00 17.10 -5.72
CA GLY A 45 -10.28 16.53 -5.30
C GLY A 45 -10.22 15.93 -3.90
N GLU A 46 -10.71 14.71 -3.72
CA GLU A 46 -10.70 14.02 -2.42
C GLU A 46 -9.28 13.83 -1.87
N ASP A 47 -8.29 13.58 -2.73
CA ASP A 47 -6.89 13.49 -2.31
C ASP A 47 -6.41 14.81 -1.71
N ALA A 48 -6.84 15.95 -2.27
CA ALA A 48 -6.51 17.27 -1.74
C ALA A 48 -7.09 17.50 -0.36
N VAL A 49 -8.36 17.17 -0.16
CA VAL A 49 -9.04 17.30 1.13
C VAL A 49 -8.32 16.48 2.21
N ARG A 50 -8.01 15.21 1.92
CA ARG A 50 -7.29 14.33 2.85
C ARG A 50 -5.86 14.82 3.13
N THR A 51 -5.15 15.23 2.09
CA THR A 51 -3.77 15.75 2.21
C THR A 51 -3.74 17.00 3.06
N ALA A 52 -4.65 17.96 2.82
CA ALA A 52 -4.77 19.19 3.60
C ALA A 52 -5.03 18.91 5.08
N GLN A 53 -5.96 18.00 5.37
CA GLN A 53 -6.30 17.61 6.75
C GLN A 53 -5.11 16.97 7.48
N VAL A 54 -4.45 15.98 6.86
CA VAL A 54 -3.36 15.24 7.51
C VAL A 54 -2.10 16.10 7.67
N LEU A 55 -1.79 16.92 6.66
CA LEU A 55 -0.58 17.74 6.68
C LEU A 55 -0.76 19.08 7.40
N GLY A 56 -2.01 19.52 7.60
CA GLY A 56 -2.30 20.85 8.13
C GLY A 56 -1.91 21.97 7.16
N ILE A 57 -2.07 21.73 5.85
CA ILE A 57 -1.76 22.71 4.79
C ILE A 57 -3.04 23.30 4.21
N VAL A 58 -2.92 24.43 3.52
CA VAL A 58 -4.06 25.14 2.94
C VAL A 58 -4.72 24.30 1.84
N LEU A 59 -6.04 24.08 1.98
CA LEU A 59 -6.90 23.60 0.91
C LEU A 59 -7.38 24.79 0.08
N THR A 60 -7.09 24.80 -1.21
CA THR A 60 -7.52 25.82 -2.16
C THR A 60 -8.27 25.19 -3.33
N SER A 61 -8.57 25.96 -4.37
CA SER A 61 -9.18 25.45 -5.59
C SER A 61 -8.44 25.92 -6.85
N ARG A 62 -8.53 25.11 -7.90
CA ARG A 62 -7.96 25.40 -9.22
C ARG A 62 -9.05 25.33 -10.29
N ASN A 63 -9.04 26.29 -11.20
CA ASN A 63 -9.95 26.25 -12.33
C ASN A 63 -9.56 25.13 -13.33
N ASN A 64 -10.49 24.24 -13.64
CA ASN A 64 -10.33 23.12 -14.56
C ASN A 64 -11.17 23.29 -15.83
N GLY A 65 -11.08 24.45 -16.47
CA GLY A 65 -11.74 24.68 -17.77
C GLY A 65 -13.26 24.83 -17.66
N GLY A 66 -13.74 25.44 -16.57
CA GLY A 66 -15.15 25.77 -16.35
C GLY A 66 -15.72 25.37 -14.99
N SER A 67 -15.01 24.52 -14.24
CA SER A 67 -15.34 24.14 -12.87
C SER A 67 -14.08 24.17 -12.01
N ASP A 68 -14.21 24.57 -10.76
CA ASP A 68 -13.10 24.51 -9.81
C ASP A 68 -12.98 23.10 -9.22
N ILE A 69 -11.75 22.69 -8.91
CA ILE A 69 -11.43 21.44 -8.22
C ILE A 69 -10.57 21.75 -7.00
N GLU A 70 -10.77 21.02 -5.91
CA GLU A 70 -9.96 21.12 -4.70
C GLU A 70 -8.49 20.83 -5.02
N LEU A 71 -7.60 21.60 -4.40
CA LEU A 71 -6.16 21.50 -4.55
C LEU A 71 -5.50 21.67 -3.20
N ALA A 72 -4.55 20.79 -2.89
CA ALA A 72 -3.62 20.96 -1.78
C ALA A 72 -2.23 20.59 -2.29
N GLY A 73 -1.19 21.24 -1.78
CA GLY A 73 0.16 20.95 -2.24
C GLY A 73 1.25 21.58 -1.40
N PHE A 74 2.47 21.09 -1.57
CA PHE A 74 3.64 21.54 -0.85
C PHE A 74 4.88 21.56 -1.78
N PRO A 75 5.91 22.36 -1.47
CA PRO A 75 7.12 22.43 -2.28
C PRO A 75 7.79 21.07 -2.41
N TYR A 76 8.31 20.72 -3.60
CA TYR A 76 8.81 19.36 -3.87
C TYR A 76 9.96 18.93 -2.95
N HIS A 77 10.81 19.87 -2.54
CA HIS A 77 11.90 19.62 -1.59
C HIS A 77 11.41 19.19 -0.20
N ALA A 78 10.14 19.42 0.13
CA ALA A 78 9.54 19.02 1.39
C ALA A 78 8.93 17.61 1.35
N LEU A 79 9.16 16.84 0.28
CA LEU A 79 8.68 15.45 0.16
C LEU A 79 9.10 14.62 1.37
N ASP A 80 10.38 14.66 1.72
CA ASP A 80 10.96 13.94 2.85
C ASP A 80 10.37 14.33 4.21
N THR A 81 9.69 15.48 4.29
CA THR A 81 9.00 15.94 5.51
C THR A 81 7.54 15.51 5.52
N TYR A 82 6.84 15.64 4.40
CA TYR A 82 5.40 15.44 4.33
C TYR A 82 4.99 14.01 4.00
N LEU A 83 5.75 13.30 3.16
CA LEU A 83 5.47 11.91 2.83
C LEU A 83 5.39 11.04 4.11
N PRO A 84 6.33 11.11 5.07
CA PRO A 84 6.20 10.40 6.34
C PRO A 84 4.93 10.65 7.12
N ARG A 85 4.41 11.88 7.10
CA ARG A 85 3.19 12.22 7.82
C ARG A 85 1.96 11.59 7.16
N LEU A 86 1.94 11.51 5.83
CA LEU A 86 0.89 10.81 5.09
C LEU A 86 0.91 9.30 5.37
N ILE A 87 2.10 8.68 5.34
CA ILE A 87 2.27 7.25 5.62
C ILE A 87 1.86 6.92 7.05
N ARG A 88 2.29 7.70 8.04
CA ARG A 88 1.90 7.53 9.45
C ARG A 88 0.42 7.75 9.71
N ALA A 89 -0.28 8.45 8.83
CA ALA A 89 -1.74 8.57 8.87
C ALA A 89 -2.46 7.37 8.21
N GLY A 90 -1.72 6.35 7.77
CA GLY A 90 -2.24 5.16 7.11
C GLY A 90 -2.53 5.33 5.62
N LEU A 91 -2.07 6.42 5.01
CA LEU A 91 -2.34 6.69 3.60
C LEU A 91 -1.27 6.01 2.73
N ARG A 92 -1.73 5.28 1.71
CA ARG A 92 -0.89 4.90 0.58
C ARG A 92 -0.68 6.10 -0.33
N VAL A 93 0.56 6.33 -0.76
CA VAL A 93 0.94 7.50 -1.56
C VAL A 93 1.66 7.07 -2.82
N ALA A 94 1.20 7.54 -3.98
CA ALA A 94 1.89 7.39 -5.26
C ALA A 94 2.60 8.70 -5.59
N VAL A 95 3.93 8.66 -5.77
CA VAL A 95 4.74 9.83 -6.14
C VAL A 95 4.87 9.86 -7.66
N CYS A 96 4.31 10.90 -8.28
CA CYS A 96 4.32 11.06 -9.73
C CYS A 96 5.25 12.19 -10.16
N GLU A 97 6.35 11.81 -10.80
CA GLU A 97 7.42 12.70 -11.24
C GLU A 97 7.28 13.17 -12.67
N GLN A 98 8.00 14.26 -12.98
CA GLN A 98 8.25 14.69 -14.34
C GLN A 98 9.41 13.89 -14.91
N LEU A 99 9.15 13.10 -15.96
CA LEU A 99 10.16 12.24 -16.61
C LEU A 99 11.00 12.99 -17.64
N GLU A 100 10.59 14.21 -18.01
CA GLU A 100 11.25 15.06 -18.99
C GLU A 100 11.39 16.47 -18.43
N LYS A 101 12.50 17.15 -18.77
CA LYS A 101 12.66 18.57 -18.44
C LYS A 101 11.64 19.41 -19.23
N PRO A 102 11.05 20.47 -18.63
CA PRO A 102 10.23 21.42 -19.36
C PRO A 102 11.03 22.05 -20.51
N SER A 103 10.47 22.07 -21.73
CA SER A 103 11.07 22.77 -22.87
C SER A 103 10.11 23.83 -23.40
N LYS A 104 10.64 24.88 -24.05
CA LYS A 104 9.81 25.93 -24.68
C LYS A 104 8.90 25.39 -25.79
N GLU A 105 9.25 24.24 -26.36
CA GLU A 105 8.56 23.61 -27.49
C GLU A 105 7.42 22.68 -27.03
N LYS A 106 7.55 22.05 -25.85
CA LYS A 106 6.56 21.13 -25.28
C LYS A 106 5.77 21.79 -24.15
N LYS A 107 4.49 22.08 -24.40
CA LYS A 107 3.59 22.66 -23.39
C LYS A 107 3.32 21.74 -22.19
N ILE A 108 3.56 20.43 -22.29
CA ILE A 108 3.30 19.44 -21.24
C ILE A 108 4.43 18.41 -21.22
N VAL A 109 4.98 18.18 -20.03
CA VAL A 109 6.00 17.16 -19.78
C VAL A 109 5.36 15.78 -19.57
N LYS A 110 6.09 14.73 -19.96
CA LYS A 110 5.71 13.36 -19.63
C LYS A 110 5.85 13.14 -18.12
N ARG A 111 4.89 12.43 -17.53
CA ARG A 111 4.88 12.07 -16.12
C ARG A 111 4.66 10.58 -15.92
N GLY A 112 5.20 10.07 -14.83
CA GLY A 112 5.04 8.68 -14.43
C GLY A 112 5.10 8.56 -12.91
N VAL A 113 4.46 7.54 -12.36
CA VAL A 113 4.66 7.16 -10.96
C VAL A 113 6.03 6.53 -10.86
N THR A 114 6.86 7.04 -9.97
CA THR A 114 8.21 6.52 -9.71
C THR A 114 8.25 5.64 -8.49
N GLU A 115 7.33 5.86 -7.56
CA GLU A 115 7.28 5.14 -6.31
C GLU A 115 5.83 5.08 -5.79
N ILE A 116 5.52 3.98 -5.11
CA ILE A 116 4.33 3.86 -4.30
C ILE A 116 4.76 3.46 -2.90
N VAL A 117 4.45 4.33 -1.94
CA VAL A 117 4.81 4.14 -0.54
C VAL A 117 3.55 3.77 0.26
N THR A 118 3.66 2.74 1.07
CA THR A 118 2.59 2.22 1.92
C THR A 118 3.12 2.09 3.36
N PRO A 119 2.25 2.02 4.38
CA PRO A 119 2.69 1.84 5.76
C PRO A 119 3.59 0.62 5.96
N GLY A 120 3.27 -0.52 5.34
CA GLY A 120 4.04 -1.76 5.51
C GLY A 120 5.20 -1.96 4.53
N LEU A 121 5.37 -1.09 3.54
CA LEU A 121 6.45 -1.20 2.53
C LEU A 121 7.35 0.03 2.48
N ALA A 122 7.26 0.91 3.48
CA ALA A 122 8.19 2.01 3.64
C ALA A 122 9.61 1.49 3.88
N VAL A 123 10.56 1.93 3.05
CA VAL A 123 12.00 1.58 3.15
C VAL A 123 12.89 2.77 3.50
N ASP A 124 12.35 4.00 3.50
CA ASP A 124 13.10 5.20 3.83
C ASP A 124 13.40 5.26 5.34
N ASP A 125 14.67 5.49 5.70
CA ASP A 125 15.13 5.64 7.08
C ASP A 125 14.35 6.72 7.86
N LYS A 126 13.79 7.74 7.18
CA LYS A 126 12.96 8.77 7.81
C LYS A 126 11.55 8.28 8.19
N LEU A 127 11.12 7.16 7.60
CA LEU A 127 9.86 6.49 7.86
C LEU A 127 10.01 5.42 8.94
N LEU A 128 11.16 4.76 8.97
CA LEU A 128 11.44 3.61 9.84
C LEU A 128 11.98 4.02 11.20
N ASP A 129 11.59 3.29 12.24
CA ASP A 129 12.32 3.29 13.51
C ASP A 129 13.37 2.17 13.43
N HIS A 130 14.65 2.54 13.51
CA HIS A 130 15.78 1.59 13.43
C HIS A 130 15.77 0.51 14.52
N LYS A 131 14.93 0.64 15.56
CA LYS A 131 14.81 -0.34 16.64
C LYS A 131 13.73 -1.39 16.41
N THR A 132 12.87 -1.21 15.41
CA THR A 132 11.71 -2.08 15.19
C THR A 132 11.54 -2.44 13.72
N ASN A 133 11.20 -3.70 13.44
CA ASN A 133 10.83 -4.11 12.10
C ASN A 133 9.55 -3.41 11.61
N ASN A 134 9.48 -3.17 10.31
CA ASN A 134 8.28 -2.65 9.66
C ASN A 134 7.60 -3.75 8.84
N PHE A 135 6.83 -4.59 9.52
CA PHE A 135 6.19 -5.73 8.87
C PHE A 135 4.95 -5.34 8.07
N LEU A 136 4.91 -5.80 6.82
CA LEU A 136 3.70 -6.06 6.07
C LEU A 136 3.18 -7.46 6.42
N ALA A 137 1.93 -7.58 6.84
CA ALA A 137 1.27 -8.86 7.05
C ALA A 137 0.27 -9.17 5.93
N SER A 138 0.06 -10.45 5.64
CA SER A 138 -1.01 -10.95 4.78
C SER A 138 -1.75 -12.08 5.47
N LEU A 139 -3.07 -12.10 5.32
CA LEU A 139 -3.95 -13.09 5.95
C LEU A 139 -4.80 -13.83 4.93
N HIS A 140 -4.84 -15.16 5.06
CA HIS A 140 -5.73 -16.01 4.29
C HIS A 140 -6.60 -16.86 5.22
N HIS A 141 -7.92 -16.87 4.98
CA HIS A 141 -8.86 -17.64 5.79
C HIS A 141 -9.08 -19.02 5.16
N GLY A 142 -8.85 -20.06 5.94
CA GLY A 142 -9.13 -21.45 5.58
C GLY A 142 -10.48 -21.94 6.12
N ARG A 143 -10.63 -23.27 6.17
CA ARG A 143 -11.81 -23.93 6.77
C ARG A 143 -11.60 -24.14 8.27
N ARG A 144 -12.71 -24.33 9.00
CA ARG A 144 -12.69 -24.70 10.44
C ARG A 144 -11.78 -23.80 11.28
N ASP A 145 -11.91 -22.48 11.10
CA ASP A 145 -11.19 -21.47 11.87
C ASP A 145 -9.65 -21.51 11.71
N GLN A 146 -9.14 -22.14 10.64
CA GLN A 146 -7.74 -22.09 10.28
C GLN A 146 -7.43 -20.84 9.47
N MET A 147 -6.25 -20.28 9.69
CA MET A 147 -5.75 -19.10 8.99
C MET A 147 -4.27 -19.27 8.64
N GLY A 148 -3.91 -18.77 7.47
CA GLY A 148 -2.53 -18.54 7.06
C GLY A 148 -2.13 -17.09 7.33
N LEU A 149 -0.91 -16.91 7.82
CA LEU A 149 -0.26 -15.62 8.02
C LEU A 149 1.07 -15.63 7.27
N ALA A 150 1.35 -14.52 6.60
CA ALA A 150 2.69 -14.19 6.13
C ALA A 150 3.07 -12.80 6.64
N LEU A 151 4.34 -12.62 6.98
CA LEU A 151 4.94 -11.38 7.46
C LEU A 151 6.20 -11.12 6.64
N LEU A 152 6.31 -9.92 6.08
CA LEU A 152 7.48 -9.48 5.33
C LEU A 152 7.98 -8.15 5.87
N ASP A 153 9.26 -8.10 6.22
CA ASP A 153 10.00 -6.85 6.32
C ASP A 153 10.82 -6.67 5.03
N ILE A 154 10.37 -5.72 4.21
CA ILE A 154 10.99 -5.47 2.89
C ILE A 154 12.40 -4.89 3.02
N SER A 155 12.74 -4.25 4.14
CA SER A 155 14.05 -3.61 4.35
C SER A 155 15.15 -4.64 4.66
N THR A 156 14.81 -5.70 5.40
CA THR A 156 15.75 -6.75 5.81
C THR A 156 15.65 -8.00 4.93
N GLY A 157 14.53 -8.17 4.22
CA GLY A 157 14.19 -9.38 3.50
C GLY A 157 13.69 -10.51 4.39
N GLU A 158 13.40 -10.23 5.66
CA GLU A 158 12.81 -11.21 6.57
C GLU A 158 11.39 -11.57 6.13
N PHE A 159 11.22 -12.82 5.68
CA PHE A 159 9.95 -13.34 5.21
C PHE A 159 9.53 -14.57 6.03
N LEU A 160 8.52 -14.38 6.87
CA LEU A 160 8.05 -15.33 7.85
C LEU A 160 6.64 -15.79 7.53
N VAL A 161 6.34 -17.07 7.79
CA VAL A 161 5.00 -17.65 7.57
C VAL A 161 4.56 -18.51 8.73
N SER A 162 3.24 -18.56 8.94
CA SER A 162 2.62 -19.40 9.95
C SER A 162 1.22 -19.84 9.51
N GLU A 163 0.79 -21.01 9.99
CA GLU A 163 -0.57 -21.52 9.80
C GLU A 163 -1.08 -22.07 11.13
N GLY A 164 -2.35 -21.82 11.45
CA GLY A 164 -2.98 -22.37 12.64
C GLY A 164 -4.35 -21.77 12.92
N SER A 165 -4.82 -21.89 14.16
CA SER A 165 -6.11 -21.32 14.57
C SER A 165 -6.10 -19.80 14.53
N GLN A 166 -7.29 -19.22 14.41
CA GLN A 166 -7.49 -17.77 14.42
C GLN A 166 -6.94 -17.12 15.70
N GLU A 167 -7.07 -17.75 16.88
CA GLU A 167 -6.48 -17.25 18.15
C GLU A 167 -4.95 -17.19 18.08
N TYR A 168 -4.33 -18.19 17.47
CA TYR A 168 -2.88 -18.24 17.36
C TYR A 168 -2.38 -17.15 16.41
N ILE A 169 -3.07 -16.94 15.29
CA ILE A 169 -2.74 -15.84 14.37
C ILE A 169 -2.97 -14.46 15.01
N ASP A 170 -4.02 -14.28 15.81
CA ASP A 170 -4.25 -13.05 16.58
C ASP A 170 -3.06 -12.72 17.50
N LYS A 171 -2.56 -13.73 18.23
CA LYS A 171 -1.36 -13.55 19.08
C LYS A 171 -0.14 -13.15 18.26
N LEU A 172 0.08 -13.75 17.08
CA LEU A 172 1.19 -13.36 16.19
C LEU A 172 1.05 -11.91 15.72
N LEU A 173 -0.14 -11.50 15.27
CA LEU A 173 -0.38 -10.11 14.86
C LEU A 173 -0.15 -9.12 16.01
N GLN A 174 -0.50 -9.49 17.24
CA GLN A 174 -0.24 -8.66 18.41
C GLN A 174 1.24 -8.57 18.76
N SER A 175 1.99 -9.67 18.60
CA SER A 175 3.42 -9.73 18.90
C SER A 175 4.28 -9.02 17.86
N PHE A 176 3.96 -9.19 16.57
CA PHE A 176 4.72 -8.59 15.47
C PHE A 176 4.25 -7.18 15.12
N ALA A 177 3.02 -6.82 15.52
CA ALA A 177 2.43 -5.49 15.33
C ALA A 177 2.67 -4.90 13.91
N PRO A 178 2.26 -5.60 12.84
CA PRO A 178 2.52 -5.15 11.47
C PRO A 178 1.90 -3.77 11.20
N SER A 179 2.62 -2.93 10.47
CA SER A 179 2.16 -1.58 10.11
C SER A 179 1.08 -1.60 9.05
N GLU A 180 0.97 -2.69 8.28
CA GLU A 180 -0.06 -2.89 7.26
C GLU A 180 -0.45 -4.36 7.17
N VAL A 181 -1.75 -4.62 7.01
CA VAL A 181 -2.30 -5.96 6.79
C VAL A 181 -3.03 -6.00 5.46
N ILE A 182 -2.62 -6.89 4.56
CA ILE A 182 -3.32 -7.18 3.31
C ILE A 182 -4.23 -8.40 3.47
N LEU A 183 -5.38 -8.34 2.82
CA LEU A 183 -6.38 -9.42 2.82
C LEU A 183 -7.28 -9.35 1.58
N ALA A 184 -7.99 -10.44 1.31
CA ALA A 184 -9.03 -10.47 0.28
C ALA A 184 -10.19 -9.51 0.65
N LYS A 185 -10.74 -8.82 -0.36
CA LYS A 185 -11.81 -7.81 -0.20
C LYS A 185 -13.01 -8.32 0.58
N ASP A 186 -13.47 -9.54 0.32
CA ASP A 186 -14.60 -10.17 0.99
C ASP A 186 -14.34 -10.49 2.48
N LYS A 187 -13.07 -10.54 2.92
CA LYS A 187 -12.70 -10.85 4.32
C LYS A 187 -12.60 -9.64 5.23
N LEU A 188 -12.69 -8.41 4.71
CA LEU A 188 -12.48 -7.19 5.51
C LEU A 188 -13.41 -7.10 6.73
N LYS A 189 -14.69 -7.44 6.56
CA LYS A 189 -15.66 -7.39 7.67
C LYS A 189 -15.33 -8.39 8.77
N ALA A 190 -14.96 -9.62 8.39
CA ALA A 190 -14.57 -10.66 9.33
C ALA A 190 -13.28 -10.28 10.08
N PHE A 191 -12.31 -9.71 9.37
CA PHE A 191 -11.08 -9.18 9.96
C PHE A 191 -11.38 -8.10 11.00
N GLN A 192 -12.17 -7.09 10.65
CA GLN A 192 -12.52 -6.00 11.58
C GLN A 192 -13.27 -6.50 12.81
N ALA A 193 -14.18 -7.47 12.65
CA ALA A 193 -14.91 -8.06 13.76
C ALA A 193 -14.00 -8.80 14.76
N ARG A 194 -12.90 -9.40 14.29
CA ARG A 194 -11.98 -10.16 15.14
C ARG A 194 -10.83 -9.33 15.69
N PHE A 195 -10.15 -8.59 14.84
CA PHE A 195 -8.89 -7.92 15.14
C PHE A 195 -9.08 -6.42 15.45
N GLY A 196 -10.26 -5.88 15.16
CA GLY A 196 -10.58 -4.46 15.33
C GLY A 196 -10.06 -3.60 14.18
N ASP A 197 -9.89 -2.31 14.46
CA ASP A 197 -9.44 -1.26 13.54
C ASP A 197 -8.01 -0.77 13.82
N ARG A 198 -7.25 -1.53 14.62
CA ARG A 198 -5.90 -1.16 15.07
C ARG A 198 -4.81 -1.20 13.97
N PHE A 199 -5.06 -1.92 12.89
CA PHE A 199 -4.11 -2.12 11.80
C PHE A 199 -4.59 -1.38 10.55
N TYR A 200 -3.67 -0.77 9.82
CA TYR A 200 -3.98 -0.31 8.47
C TYR A 200 -4.22 -1.51 7.57
N THR A 201 -5.37 -1.56 6.92
CA THR A 201 -5.73 -2.67 6.04
C THR A 201 -5.76 -2.25 4.58
N PHE A 202 -5.21 -3.08 3.71
CA PHE A 202 -5.37 -2.94 2.26
C PHE A 202 -5.99 -4.20 1.65
N LYS A 203 -6.90 -3.99 0.71
CA LYS A 203 -7.75 -5.06 0.17
C LYS A 203 -7.39 -5.40 -1.27
N LEU A 204 -7.07 -6.67 -1.50
CA LEU A 204 -6.82 -7.21 -2.83
C LEU A 204 -8.02 -8.02 -3.33
N ASP A 205 -8.09 -8.18 -4.63
CA ASP A 205 -9.11 -9.03 -5.25
C ASP A 205 -8.96 -10.49 -4.78
N GLU A 206 -10.08 -11.20 -4.71
CA GLU A 206 -10.17 -12.55 -4.18
C GLU A 206 -9.33 -13.55 -4.99
N TRP A 207 -9.20 -13.31 -6.30
CA TRP A 207 -8.42 -14.17 -7.21
C TRP A 207 -6.93 -14.23 -6.85
N VAL A 208 -6.40 -13.17 -6.20
CA VAL A 208 -5.01 -13.13 -5.73
C VAL A 208 -4.77 -14.18 -4.65
N TYR A 209 -5.78 -14.55 -3.86
CA TYR A 209 -5.69 -15.51 -2.76
C TYR A 209 -6.03 -16.94 -3.20
N THR A 210 -5.63 -17.33 -4.41
CA THR A 210 -5.78 -18.69 -4.92
C THR A 210 -4.49 -19.48 -4.79
N THR A 211 -4.58 -20.76 -4.41
CA THR A 211 -3.42 -21.63 -4.15
C THR A 211 -2.49 -21.73 -5.35
N ASP A 212 -3.01 -22.00 -6.54
CA ASP A 212 -2.17 -22.20 -7.73
C ASP A 212 -1.37 -20.94 -8.07
N TYR A 213 -2.03 -19.78 -8.09
CA TYR A 213 -1.41 -18.49 -8.40
C TYR A 213 -0.31 -18.11 -7.39
N THR A 214 -0.62 -18.21 -6.10
CA THR A 214 0.29 -17.82 -5.03
C THR A 214 1.46 -18.77 -4.88
N ARG A 215 1.23 -20.07 -5.09
CA ARG A 215 2.29 -21.06 -5.10
C ARG A 215 3.24 -20.84 -6.29
N GLU A 216 2.72 -20.58 -7.48
CA GLU A 216 3.55 -20.25 -8.64
C GLU A 216 4.43 -19.03 -8.37
N LYS A 217 3.88 -17.96 -7.78
CA LYS A 217 4.64 -16.77 -7.36
C LYS A 217 5.81 -17.12 -6.44
N LEU A 218 5.58 -17.95 -5.42
CA LEU A 218 6.63 -18.35 -4.48
C LEU A 218 7.73 -19.16 -5.16
N LEU A 219 7.36 -20.12 -6.01
CA LEU A 219 8.32 -20.95 -6.74
C LEU A 219 9.18 -20.11 -7.70
N GLN A 220 8.57 -19.14 -8.39
CA GLN A 220 9.27 -18.20 -9.26
C GLN A 220 10.22 -17.29 -8.47
N GLN A 221 9.75 -16.71 -7.36
CA GLN A 221 10.55 -15.79 -6.53
C GLN A 221 11.79 -16.47 -5.93
N PHE A 222 11.65 -17.71 -5.46
CA PHE A 222 12.75 -18.45 -4.83
C PHE A 222 13.56 -19.30 -5.81
N GLU A 223 13.16 -19.33 -7.09
CA GLU A 223 13.81 -20.13 -8.15
C GLU A 223 13.92 -21.62 -7.79
N VAL A 224 12.84 -22.20 -7.23
CA VAL A 224 12.79 -23.61 -6.80
C VAL A 224 11.62 -24.36 -7.44
N GLN A 225 11.71 -25.70 -7.47
CA GLN A 225 10.63 -26.58 -7.94
C GLN A 225 9.62 -26.97 -6.85
N SER A 226 9.99 -26.84 -5.57
CA SER A 226 9.11 -27.10 -4.43
C SER A 226 9.55 -26.29 -3.21
N LEU A 227 8.66 -26.11 -2.24
CA LEU A 227 8.95 -25.37 -1.00
C LEU A 227 9.42 -26.29 0.14
N LYS A 228 9.71 -27.57 -0.16
CA LYS A 228 10.22 -28.56 0.80
C LYS A 228 11.51 -28.11 1.47
N GLY A 229 12.43 -27.51 0.71
CA GLY A 229 13.70 -26.98 1.23
C GLY A 229 13.54 -25.85 2.26
N PHE A 230 12.40 -25.16 2.25
CA PHE A 230 12.06 -24.13 3.22
C PHE A 230 11.24 -24.66 4.41
N GLY A 231 10.78 -25.91 4.34
CA GLY A 231 9.92 -26.51 5.37
C GLY A 231 8.51 -25.94 5.44
N VAL A 232 8.00 -25.38 4.33
CA VAL A 232 6.66 -24.75 4.25
C VAL A 232 5.73 -25.44 3.25
N GLU A 233 6.14 -26.57 2.68
CA GLU A 233 5.40 -27.29 1.62
C GLU A 233 3.97 -27.67 2.01
N GLU A 234 3.73 -28.04 3.26
CA GLU A 234 2.43 -28.47 3.78
C GLU A 234 1.60 -27.31 4.39
N LEU A 235 2.12 -26.08 4.36
CA LEU A 235 1.46 -24.90 4.92
C LEU A 235 0.68 -24.15 3.84
N GLU A 236 -0.35 -24.79 3.27
CA GLU A 236 -1.09 -24.27 2.12
C GLU A 236 -1.68 -22.87 2.38
N LEU A 237 -2.29 -22.63 3.54
CA LEU A 237 -2.90 -21.32 3.82
C LEU A 237 -1.81 -20.24 3.96
N ALA A 238 -0.68 -20.60 4.57
CA ALA A 238 0.43 -19.67 4.73
C ALA A 238 1.13 -19.37 3.40
N GLN A 239 1.21 -20.35 2.49
CA GLN A 239 1.67 -20.14 1.12
C GLN A 239 0.77 -19.15 0.38
N VAL A 240 -0.55 -19.27 0.51
CA VAL A 240 -1.48 -18.30 -0.09
C VAL A 240 -1.25 -16.89 0.44
N ALA A 241 -1.15 -16.73 1.76
CA ALA A 241 -0.85 -15.44 2.37
C ALA A 241 0.48 -14.86 1.86
N ALA A 242 1.53 -15.68 1.75
CA ALA A 242 2.85 -15.26 1.30
C ALA A 242 2.88 -14.88 -0.19
N GLY A 243 2.25 -15.67 -1.06
CA GLY A 243 2.16 -15.33 -2.48
C GLY A 243 1.33 -14.06 -2.72
N ALA A 244 0.34 -13.76 -1.88
CA ALA A 244 -0.37 -12.49 -1.93
C ALA A 244 0.52 -11.29 -1.57
N ILE A 245 1.50 -11.44 -0.66
CA ILE A 245 2.54 -10.43 -0.43
C ILE A 245 3.37 -10.21 -1.69
N LEU A 246 3.83 -11.28 -2.35
CA LEU A 246 4.61 -11.16 -3.58
C LEU A 246 3.83 -10.46 -4.69
N HIS A 247 2.55 -10.81 -4.85
CA HIS A 247 1.66 -10.07 -5.75
C HIS A 247 1.56 -8.59 -5.37
N TYR A 248 1.39 -8.28 -4.08
CA TYR A 248 1.28 -6.90 -3.62
C TYR A 248 2.53 -6.07 -3.93
N LEU A 249 3.73 -6.64 -3.74
CA LEU A 249 5.00 -6.02 -4.09
C LEU A 249 5.07 -5.65 -5.57
N GLU A 250 4.56 -6.50 -6.47
CA GLU A 250 4.51 -6.21 -7.91
C GLU A 250 3.56 -5.06 -8.26
N THR A 251 2.58 -4.76 -7.41
CA THR A 251 1.73 -3.57 -7.57
C THR A 251 2.40 -2.28 -7.12
N THR A 252 3.60 -2.38 -6.54
CA THR A 252 4.46 -1.24 -6.20
C THR A 252 5.49 -1.01 -7.31
N GLU A 253 6.06 0.18 -7.38
CA GLU A 253 7.16 0.46 -8.32
C GLU A 253 8.52 -0.05 -7.82
N ASN A 254 8.57 -0.74 -6.66
CA ASN A 254 9.79 -1.36 -6.16
C ASN A 254 10.09 -2.67 -6.90
N LYS A 255 11.10 -2.63 -7.77
CA LYS A 255 11.46 -3.75 -8.65
C LYS A 255 12.61 -4.62 -8.12
N ASN A 256 13.24 -4.24 -7.02
CA ASN A 256 14.37 -4.99 -6.48
C ASN A 256 13.91 -5.92 -5.35
N LEU A 257 13.50 -7.13 -5.72
CA LEU A 257 13.10 -8.19 -4.78
C LEU A 257 14.17 -9.28 -4.63
N ARG A 258 15.40 -9.05 -5.13
CA ARG A 258 16.45 -10.06 -5.19
C ARG A 258 16.98 -10.47 -3.81
N HIS A 259 16.82 -9.62 -2.81
CA HIS A 259 17.20 -9.91 -1.42
C HIS A 259 16.17 -10.78 -0.69
N LEU A 260 14.97 -10.98 -1.26
CA LEU A 260 13.96 -11.90 -0.74
C LEU A 260 14.32 -13.34 -1.15
N THR A 261 15.37 -13.89 -0.55
CA THR A 261 15.96 -15.17 -0.95
C THR A 261 15.45 -16.37 -0.13
N ARG A 262 14.70 -16.13 0.94
CA ARG A 262 14.26 -17.19 1.86
C ARG A 262 12.90 -16.88 2.46
N ILE A 263 12.10 -17.93 2.66
CA ILE A 263 10.90 -17.93 3.49
C ILE A 263 11.07 -18.91 4.65
N SER A 264 10.63 -18.52 5.86
CA SER A 264 10.82 -19.33 7.07
C SER A 264 9.53 -19.50 7.86
N ARG A 265 9.32 -20.70 8.40
CA ARG A 265 8.18 -21.02 9.26
C ARG A 265 8.38 -20.49 10.68
N LEU A 266 7.39 -19.78 11.20
CA LEU A 266 7.22 -19.52 12.63
C LEU A 266 6.64 -20.77 13.31
N GLN A 267 7.40 -21.35 14.23
CA GLN A 267 6.96 -22.53 14.98
C GLN A 267 6.33 -22.11 16.32
N PRO A 268 5.14 -22.62 16.67
CA PRO A 268 4.46 -22.29 17.92
C PRO A 268 5.31 -22.55 19.18
N ASN A 269 6.17 -23.56 19.16
CA ASN A 269 6.91 -24.06 20.32
C ASN A 269 8.31 -23.45 20.50
N ARG A 270 8.73 -22.51 19.64
CA ARG A 270 10.07 -21.89 19.72
C ARG A 270 10.11 -20.52 20.38
N TYR A 271 8.96 -19.95 20.69
CA TYR A 271 8.84 -18.61 21.26
C TYR A 271 8.03 -18.67 22.56
N VAL A 272 8.56 -18.06 23.63
CA VAL A 272 7.82 -17.87 24.87
C VAL A 272 6.81 -16.75 24.62
N TRP A 273 5.53 -17.09 24.67
CA TRP A 273 4.45 -16.13 24.58
C TRP A 273 4.35 -15.34 25.88
N LEU A 274 4.86 -14.12 25.89
CA LEU A 274 4.62 -13.17 26.98
C LEU A 274 3.36 -12.38 26.65
N ASP A 275 2.39 -12.36 27.56
CA ASP A 275 1.21 -11.55 27.37
C ASP A 275 1.55 -10.04 27.47
N ARG A 276 0.65 -9.20 26.96
CA ARG A 276 0.86 -7.75 26.91
C ARG A 276 0.98 -7.10 28.29
N PHE A 277 0.40 -7.72 29.32
CA PHE A 277 0.54 -7.27 30.71
C PHE A 277 1.95 -7.56 31.22
N THR A 278 2.50 -8.71 30.88
CA THR A 278 3.84 -9.16 31.24
C THR A 278 4.90 -8.30 30.54
N ILE A 279 4.73 -8.00 29.25
CA ILE A 279 5.64 -7.12 28.50
C ILE A 279 5.63 -5.70 29.11
N ARG A 280 4.45 -5.15 29.42
CA ARG A 280 4.32 -3.79 29.96
C ARG A 280 4.86 -3.61 31.39
N ASN A 281 4.94 -4.70 32.16
CA ASN A 281 5.49 -4.70 33.52
C ASN A 281 6.98 -5.10 33.58
N LEU A 282 7.59 -5.41 32.43
CA LEU A 282 9.02 -5.69 32.29
C LEU A 282 9.81 -4.49 31.75
N GLU A 283 9.13 -3.43 31.29
CA GLU A 283 9.67 -2.08 31.09
C GLU A 283 9.67 -1.28 32.40
#